data_AF-A0A448HFC3-F1
#
_entry.id   AF-A0A448HFC3-F1
#
_cell.length_a   1.000
_cell.length_b   1.000
_cell.length_c   1.000
_cell.angle_alpha   90.00
_cell.angle_beta   90.00
_cell.angle_gamma   90.00
#
_symmetry.space_group_name_H-M   'P 1'
#
loop_
_entity.id
_entity.type
_entity.pdbx_description
1 polymer ?
#
loop_
_entity_poly.entity_id
_entity_poly.type
_entity_poly.pdbx_seq_one_letter_code
_entity_poly.pdbx_strand_id
1 'polypeptide(L)'
;MNHSTPRDLGPLGPRGHDEEPAGVDPALLPYLEAADEPDRSLAEIDQAAREADLAEQERLEEDRRALRELVAQGLIPGGDPDRLDELLAEVDEDGADDWQEWEPVLADAPEPAGGIDEEARHRADLEAAAREVETSARMRAVEAEILARAPEHHVQPSLERVEAALDILGNPERAYRVVHVTGTNGKTSTARMIERLLAATGMRTGRFTSPHLATIRERISLDGEPVSEEGFIAAWEDVAPYIEMVDAQSLKRGGPRMSFFEVLTVMALAAFADHPVDVAVIEVGLGGTWDSTNVVDSEVEVITPVGRDHGRWLGESLEEVAANKAGIIKDGATLVTAHQPPEVEGVIAAAAAEHGVVWRRELDPQEDPQAPGAGVLRVVDRTRAVGGQMVTLATAAAVYEDVFVPLHGQYQAHNALLALAAAEAVFGGRALPPLVVENGFASVTSPGRLEVLRSSPTVLLDAAHNPHGMEALVPAVEETFGLRHLVVVLGVMADKDVEGILSVLEPACEAVVCVPIDSPRAIDPEDLAVQAREVFGEDRVVLAQSLVEGVDRAVSLAEGFDAPMPATGVLIVGSVLLAAEARALFSRR
;
A
#
# COMPACT_ATOMS: atom_id res chain seq x y z
N MET A 1 -27.62 -70.91 -7.11
CA MET A 1 -28.69 -70.42 -7.98
C MET A 1 -28.70 -68.90 -7.81
N ASN A 2 -28.25 -68.04 -8.72
CA ASN A 2 -28.01 -68.13 -10.16
C ASN A 2 -26.68 -67.46 -10.56
N HIS A 3 -26.13 -67.97 -11.66
CA HIS A 3 -24.96 -67.55 -12.46
C HIS A 3 -25.10 -66.10 -12.98
N SER A 4 -24.06 -65.34 -13.38
CA SER A 4 -23.07 -65.66 -14.42
C SER A 4 -21.86 -64.70 -14.44
N THR A 5 -20.82 -65.18 -15.12
CA THR A 5 -19.40 -64.82 -15.30
C THR A 5 -19.04 -63.48 -16.00
N PRO A 6 -17.73 -63.10 -16.01
CA PRO A 6 -17.20 -61.78 -16.35
C PRO A 6 -16.83 -61.61 -17.83
N ARG A 7 -16.59 -60.37 -18.27
CA ARG A 7 -15.90 -60.05 -19.53
C ARG A 7 -14.92 -58.89 -19.37
N ASP A 8 -13.80 -59.08 -20.02
CA ASP A 8 -12.63 -58.23 -20.12
C ASP A 8 -12.45 -57.83 -21.60
N LEU A 9 -11.69 -56.74 -21.83
CA LEU A 9 -11.03 -56.27 -23.08
C LEU A 9 -11.77 -55.34 -24.09
N GLY A 10 -11.52 -54.03 -23.93
CA GLY A 10 -11.08 -53.01 -24.93
C GLY A 10 -11.96 -52.62 -26.14
N PRO A 11 -11.59 -51.59 -26.94
CA PRO A 11 -10.71 -50.43 -26.71
C PRO A 11 -11.45 -49.07 -26.79
N LEU A 12 -10.79 -48.01 -26.29
CA LEU A 12 -11.26 -46.62 -26.31
C LEU A 12 -11.07 -45.96 -27.68
N GLY A 13 -12.07 -45.16 -28.08
CA GLY A 13 -12.03 -44.21 -29.19
C GLY A 13 -13.41 -43.59 -29.46
N PRO A 14 -13.51 -42.47 -30.18
CA PRO A 14 -13.07 -41.15 -29.73
C PRO A 14 -14.20 -40.11 -29.84
N ARG A 15 -14.38 -39.23 -28.83
CA ARG A 15 -15.04 -37.89 -28.86
C ARG A 15 -14.63 -37.21 -27.54
N GLY A 16 -14.19 -35.97 -27.43
CA GLY A 16 -14.19 -34.80 -28.30
C GLY A 16 -14.32 -33.63 -27.33
N HIS A 17 -13.25 -32.86 -27.12
CA HIS A 17 -13.27 -31.59 -26.40
C HIS A 17 -12.39 -30.62 -27.17
N ASP A 18 -13.06 -29.63 -27.74
CA ASP A 18 -12.50 -28.41 -28.32
C ASP A 18 -11.96 -27.53 -27.18
N GLU A 19 -10.65 -27.30 -27.17
CA GLU A 19 -10.02 -26.14 -26.55
C GLU A 19 -9.09 -25.52 -27.61
N GLU A 20 -9.33 -24.26 -27.96
CA GLU A 20 -8.52 -23.48 -28.90
C GLU A 20 -7.10 -23.29 -28.34
N PRO A 21 -6.03 -23.58 -29.11
CA PRO A 21 -4.67 -23.25 -28.66
C PRO A 21 -4.40 -21.76 -28.90
N ALA A 22 -3.90 -21.09 -27.86
CA ALA A 22 -3.30 -19.76 -27.97
C ALA A 22 -2.26 -19.76 -29.10
N GLY A 23 -2.44 -18.85 -30.06
CA GLY A 23 -1.62 -18.77 -31.26
C GLY A 23 -0.16 -18.48 -30.93
N VAL A 24 0.74 -19.28 -31.52
CA VAL A 24 2.17 -18.97 -31.60
C VAL A 24 2.34 -17.69 -32.42
N ASP A 25 3.20 -16.78 -31.97
CA ASP A 25 3.54 -15.57 -32.71
C ASP A 25 3.98 -15.91 -34.15
N PRO A 26 3.31 -15.38 -35.19
CA PRO A 26 3.68 -15.61 -36.59
C PRO A 26 5.15 -15.28 -36.91
N ALA A 27 5.76 -14.37 -36.15
CA ALA A 27 7.17 -14.00 -36.30
C ALA A 27 8.13 -15.10 -35.79
N LEU A 28 7.66 -16.02 -34.95
CA LEU A 28 8.46 -17.10 -34.36
C LEU A 28 8.31 -18.44 -35.09
N LEU A 29 7.29 -18.57 -35.96
CA LEU A 29 7.07 -19.77 -36.79
C LEU A 29 8.29 -20.18 -37.64
N PRO A 30 9.01 -19.26 -38.32
CA PRO A 30 10.18 -19.63 -39.14
C PRO A 30 11.33 -20.25 -38.33
N TYR A 31 11.48 -19.83 -37.07
CA TYR A 31 12.54 -20.32 -36.18
C TYR A 31 12.20 -21.67 -35.56
N LEU A 32 10.91 -21.92 -35.29
CA LEU A 32 10.41 -23.21 -34.80
C LEU A 32 10.42 -24.27 -35.91
N GLU A 33 10.09 -23.89 -37.15
CA GLU A 33 10.20 -24.76 -38.33
C GLU A 33 11.67 -25.10 -38.66
N ALA A 34 12.60 -24.15 -38.46
CA ALA A 34 14.04 -24.38 -38.65
C ALA A 34 14.67 -25.28 -37.57
N ALA A 35 14.08 -25.35 -36.38
CA ALA A 35 14.57 -26.18 -35.27
C ALA A 35 14.19 -27.66 -35.39
N ASP A 36 13.17 -27.99 -36.21
CA ASP A 36 12.62 -29.34 -36.37
C ASP A 36 13.07 -30.06 -37.67
N GLU A 37 13.95 -29.45 -38.48
CA GLU A 37 14.52 -30.11 -39.67
C GLU A 37 15.78 -30.94 -39.35
N PRO A 38 15.95 -32.14 -39.94
CA PRO A 38 17.13 -32.98 -39.68
C PRO A 38 18.39 -32.43 -40.37
N ASP A 39 19.50 -32.45 -39.62
CA ASP A 39 20.90 -32.13 -39.97
C ASP A 39 21.16 -31.78 -41.46
N ARG A 40 21.12 -30.49 -41.78
CA ARG A 40 21.60 -29.94 -43.05
C ARG A 40 23.13 -29.97 -43.10
N SER A 41 23.70 -30.23 -44.27
CA SER A 41 25.15 -30.23 -44.44
C SER A 41 25.73 -28.81 -44.33
N LEU A 42 26.98 -28.68 -43.86
CA LEU A 42 27.68 -27.39 -43.76
C LEU A 42 27.69 -26.58 -45.07
N ALA A 43 27.60 -27.24 -46.23
CA ALA A 43 27.52 -26.58 -47.53
C ALA A 43 26.15 -25.93 -47.79
N GLU A 44 25.07 -26.48 -47.24
CA GLU A 44 23.71 -25.93 -47.37
C GLU A 44 23.49 -24.76 -46.41
N ILE A 45 24.15 -24.76 -45.25
CA ILE A 45 24.15 -23.63 -44.31
C ILE A 45 24.92 -22.43 -44.88
N ASP A 46 26.08 -22.65 -45.50
CA ASP A 46 26.88 -21.60 -46.14
C ASP A 46 26.17 -21.00 -47.37
N GLN A 47 25.40 -21.80 -48.10
CA GLN A 47 24.57 -21.29 -49.19
C GLN A 47 23.39 -20.46 -48.67
N ALA A 48 22.69 -20.93 -47.63
CA ALA A 48 21.58 -20.20 -47.02
C ALA A 48 22.02 -18.87 -46.40
N ALA A 49 23.21 -18.83 -45.78
CA ALA A 49 23.78 -17.59 -45.24
C ALA A 49 24.08 -16.56 -46.35
N ARG A 50 24.64 -17.00 -47.50
CA ARG A 50 24.89 -16.11 -48.63
C ARG A 50 23.61 -15.60 -49.29
N GLU A 51 22.58 -16.43 -49.37
CA GLU A 51 21.27 -16.03 -49.89
C GLU A 51 20.57 -15.04 -48.94
N ALA A 52 20.74 -15.18 -47.62
CA ALA A 52 20.25 -14.23 -46.62
C ALA A 52 20.99 -12.88 -46.69
N ASP A 53 22.31 -12.89 -46.79
CA ASP A 53 23.13 -11.66 -46.95
C ASP A 53 22.75 -10.90 -48.23
N LEU A 54 22.53 -11.61 -49.34
CA LEU A 54 22.06 -11.01 -50.60
C LEU A 54 20.66 -10.39 -50.46
N ALA A 55 19.73 -11.07 -49.79
CA ALA A 55 18.38 -10.56 -49.55
C ALA A 55 18.38 -9.34 -48.61
N GLU A 56 19.29 -9.30 -47.64
CA GLU A 56 19.49 -8.15 -46.75
C GLU A 56 20.07 -6.95 -47.50
N GLN A 57 21.06 -7.18 -48.37
CA GLN A 57 21.61 -6.12 -49.23
C GLN A 57 20.57 -5.55 -50.20
N GLU A 58 19.75 -6.39 -50.83
CA GLU A 58 18.66 -5.92 -51.70
C GLU A 58 17.63 -5.10 -50.93
N ARG A 59 17.27 -5.51 -49.71
CA ARG A 59 16.34 -4.76 -48.84
C ARG A 59 16.90 -3.40 -48.43
N LEU A 60 18.18 -3.34 -48.06
CA LEU A 60 18.87 -2.09 -47.71
C LEU A 60 18.96 -1.13 -48.90
N GLU A 61 19.17 -1.65 -50.11
CA GLU A 61 19.12 -0.83 -51.33
C GLU A 61 17.71 -0.28 -51.61
N GLU A 62 16.67 -1.09 -51.37
CA GLU A 62 15.27 -0.67 -51.51
C GLU A 62 14.89 0.43 -50.49
N ASP A 63 15.31 0.27 -49.24
CA ASP A 63 15.12 1.27 -48.18
C ASP A 63 15.88 2.56 -48.48
N ARG A 64 17.13 2.49 -48.95
CA ARG A 64 17.90 3.67 -49.42
C ARG A 64 17.18 4.38 -50.56
N ARG A 65 16.56 3.63 -51.48
CA ARG A 65 15.81 4.21 -52.59
C ARG A 65 14.54 4.91 -52.12
N ALA A 66 13.81 4.33 -51.18
CA ALA A 66 12.62 4.92 -50.57
C ALA A 66 12.95 6.22 -49.80
N LEU A 67 14.05 6.20 -49.03
CA LEU A 67 14.56 7.37 -48.30
C LEU A 67 14.91 8.54 -49.24
N ARG A 68 15.58 8.26 -50.37
CA ARG A 68 15.87 9.27 -51.39
C ARG A 68 14.60 9.89 -51.99
N GLU A 69 13.56 9.09 -52.22
CA GLU A 69 12.30 9.58 -52.78
C GLU A 69 11.54 10.48 -51.79
N LEU A 70 11.54 10.14 -50.50
CA LEU A 70 10.94 10.95 -49.42
C LEU A 70 11.66 12.31 -49.26
N VAL A 71 12.99 12.32 -49.36
CA VAL A 71 13.80 13.54 -49.31
C VAL A 71 13.57 14.42 -50.54
N ALA A 72 13.54 13.83 -51.75
CA ALA A 72 13.30 14.57 -52.99
C ALA A 72 11.89 15.20 -53.09
N GLN A 73 10.89 14.61 -52.41
CA GLN A 73 9.54 15.15 -52.32
C GLN A 73 9.38 16.23 -51.22
N GLY A 74 10.46 16.57 -50.51
CA GLY A 74 10.45 17.63 -49.48
C GLY A 74 9.68 17.26 -48.21
N LEU A 75 9.43 15.97 -47.98
CA LEU A 75 8.72 15.48 -46.79
C LEU A 75 9.61 15.42 -45.54
N ILE A 76 10.92 15.65 -45.69
CA ILE A 76 11.89 15.80 -44.60
C ILE A 76 12.48 17.23 -44.64
N PRO A 77 12.31 18.04 -43.58
CA PRO A 77 12.77 19.43 -43.58
C PRO A 77 14.30 19.54 -43.71
N GLY A 78 14.77 20.25 -44.74
CA GLY A 78 16.20 20.51 -44.97
C GLY A 78 16.96 19.48 -45.81
N GLY A 79 16.27 18.49 -46.39
CA GLY A 79 16.89 17.39 -47.13
C GLY A 79 17.39 17.76 -48.52
N ASP A 80 18.70 17.95 -48.64
CA ASP A 80 19.43 17.93 -49.91
C ASP A 80 19.84 16.48 -50.23
N PRO A 81 19.44 15.89 -51.36
CA PRO A 81 19.80 14.52 -51.72
C PRO A 81 21.31 14.27 -51.74
N ASP A 82 22.11 15.26 -52.11
CA ASP A 82 23.57 15.14 -52.18
C ASP A 82 24.20 15.03 -50.78
N ARG A 83 23.56 15.65 -49.76
CA ARG A 83 24.00 15.58 -48.35
C ARG A 83 23.60 14.29 -47.65
N LEU A 84 22.53 13.62 -48.12
CA LEU A 84 22.14 12.29 -47.62
C LEU A 84 23.16 11.22 -48.03
N ASP A 85 23.69 11.32 -49.25
CA ASP A 85 24.70 10.37 -49.75
C ASP A 85 26.05 10.54 -49.04
N GLU A 86 26.44 11.75 -48.61
CA GLU A 86 27.61 11.98 -47.75
C GLU A 86 27.44 11.33 -46.36
N LEU A 87 26.29 11.50 -45.72
CA LEU A 87 26.03 10.93 -44.38
C LEU A 87 25.95 9.40 -44.39
N LEU A 88 25.39 8.81 -45.44
CA LEU A 88 25.34 7.35 -45.57
C LEU A 88 26.72 6.75 -45.89
N ALA A 89 27.59 7.50 -46.58
CA ALA A 89 28.97 7.08 -46.82
C ALA A 89 29.84 7.16 -45.56
N GLU A 90 29.63 8.14 -44.67
CA GLU A 90 30.30 8.20 -43.37
C GLU A 90 29.95 7.00 -42.48
N VAL A 91 28.71 6.52 -42.49
CA VAL A 91 28.27 5.37 -41.68
C VAL A 91 28.82 4.03 -42.21
N ASP A 92 28.98 3.88 -43.52
CA ASP A 92 29.54 2.67 -44.14
C ASP A 92 31.08 2.60 -44.01
N GLU A 93 31.79 3.74 -43.89
CA GLU A 93 33.25 3.78 -43.63
C GLU A 93 33.62 3.47 -42.17
N ASP A 94 32.74 3.76 -41.20
CA ASP A 94 32.97 3.50 -39.77
C ASP A 94 32.66 2.05 -39.33
N GLY A 95 32.25 1.18 -40.26
CA GLY A 95 31.80 -0.19 -39.98
C GLY A 95 32.86 -1.29 -40.01
N ALA A 96 34.06 -1.05 -40.55
CA ALA A 96 35.03 -2.11 -40.78
C ALA A 96 36.49 -1.63 -40.70
N ASP A 97 36.98 -1.40 -39.49
CA ASP A 97 38.38 -1.60 -39.03
C ASP A 97 38.70 -0.60 -37.89
N ASP A 98 38.33 -0.90 -36.63
CA ASP A 98 39.12 -0.44 -35.45
C ASP A 98 38.72 -1.04 -34.08
N TRP A 99 38.20 -2.27 -34.03
CA TRP A 99 37.85 -2.91 -32.74
C TRP A 99 39.04 -3.51 -31.97
N GLN A 100 40.29 -3.22 -32.34
CA GLN A 100 41.48 -3.81 -31.66
C GLN A 100 42.51 -2.83 -31.10
N GLU A 101 42.39 -1.52 -31.33
CA GLU A 101 43.30 -0.52 -30.73
C GLU A 101 42.54 0.73 -30.29
N TRP A 102 41.84 0.67 -29.15
CA TRP A 102 41.46 1.88 -28.43
C TRP A 102 42.12 1.91 -27.05
N GLU A 103 43.35 2.44 -27.00
CA GLU A 103 43.92 3.00 -25.78
C GLU A 103 43.60 4.50 -25.72
N PRO A 104 42.97 5.01 -24.64
CA PRO A 104 42.64 6.42 -24.55
C PRO A 104 43.89 7.23 -24.20
N VAL A 105 44.35 8.08 -25.13
CA VAL A 105 45.31 9.15 -24.79
C VAL A 105 44.53 10.32 -24.19
N LEU A 106 44.49 10.38 -22.87
CA LEU A 106 43.97 11.55 -22.13
C LEU A 106 45.00 12.69 -22.14
N ALA A 107 44.54 13.91 -22.41
CA ALA A 107 45.34 15.11 -22.30
C ALA A 107 45.80 15.35 -20.85
N ASP A 108 47.09 15.61 -20.67
CA ASP A 108 47.83 15.88 -19.43
C ASP A 108 46.97 16.45 -18.27
N ALA A 109 46.44 15.55 -17.44
CA ALA A 109 46.02 15.85 -16.08
C ALA A 109 46.97 15.10 -15.13
N PRO A 110 47.43 15.72 -14.02
CA PRO A 110 48.35 15.05 -13.12
C PRO A 110 47.71 13.79 -12.54
N GLU A 111 48.39 12.65 -12.69
CA GLU A 111 47.93 11.35 -12.21
C GLU A 111 47.47 11.41 -10.73
N PRO A 112 46.22 11.02 -10.42
CA PRO A 112 45.86 10.69 -9.07
C PRO A 112 46.51 9.35 -8.72
N ALA A 113 47.39 9.38 -7.73
CA ALA A 113 47.98 8.18 -7.16
C ALA A 113 46.88 7.26 -6.58
N GLY A 114 46.64 6.12 -7.23
CA GLY A 114 45.83 5.01 -6.72
C GLY A 114 44.71 4.58 -7.67
N GLY A 115 45.02 3.65 -8.59
CA GLY A 115 44.04 3.02 -9.47
C GLY A 115 43.01 2.21 -8.66
N ILE A 116 41.77 2.69 -8.65
CA ILE A 116 40.60 1.86 -8.43
C ILE A 116 40.21 1.37 -9.83
N ASP A 117 40.26 0.06 -10.04
CA ASP A 117 39.98 -0.62 -11.30
C ASP A 117 38.54 -0.33 -11.78
N GLU A 118 38.42 0.55 -12.79
CA GLU A 118 37.12 0.97 -13.35
C GLU A 118 36.35 -0.20 -13.99
N GLU A 119 37.06 -1.21 -14.51
CA GLU A 119 36.43 -2.42 -15.06
C GLU A 119 35.84 -3.29 -13.94
N ALA A 120 36.56 -3.42 -12.82
CA ALA A 120 36.03 -4.10 -11.64
C ALA A 120 34.81 -3.38 -11.05
N ARG A 121 34.79 -2.05 -11.07
CA ARG A 121 33.62 -1.26 -10.65
C ARG A 121 32.43 -1.47 -11.59
N HIS A 122 32.64 -1.39 -12.90
CA HIS A 122 31.59 -1.63 -13.88
C HIS A 122 31.01 -3.04 -13.78
N ARG A 123 31.85 -4.06 -13.58
CA ARG A 123 31.41 -5.44 -13.35
C ARG A 123 30.58 -5.57 -12.08
N ALA A 124 31.01 -4.94 -10.99
CA ALA A 124 30.24 -4.93 -9.73
C ALA A 124 28.87 -4.24 -9.90
N ASP A 125 28.80 -3.15 -10.67
CA ASP A 125 27.55 -2.46 -10.97
C ASP A 125 26.60 -3.34 -11.82
N LEU A 126 27.12 -4.06 -12.81
CA LEU A 126 26.34 -5.03 -13.61
C LEU A 126 25.84 -6.21 -12.78
N GLU A 127 26.68 -6.77 -11.91
CA GLU A 127 26.28 -7.86 -11.00
C GLU A 127 25.22 -7.40 -9.99
N ALA A 128 25.32 -6.16 -9.49
CA ALA A 128 24.31 -5.57 -8.61
C ALA A 128 22.97 -5.40 -9.33
N ALA A 129 22.98 -4.87 -10.56
CA ALA A 129 21.77 -4.71 -11.37
C ALA A 129 21.13 -6.07 -11.72
N ALA A 130 21.92 -7.08 -12.05
CA ALA A 130 21.40 -8.42 -12.32
C ALA A 130 20.72 -9.04 -11.09
N ARG A 131 21.32 -8.86 -9.90
CA ARG A 131 20.71 -9.29 -8.63
C ARG A 131 19.42 -8.55 -8.32
N GLU A 132 19.36 -7.25 -8.55
CA GLU A 132 18.14 -6.45 -8.34
C GLU A 132 16.98 -6.98 -9.20
N VAL A 133 17.24 -7.28 -10.47
CA VAL A 133 16.23 -7.87 -11.37
C VAL A 133 15.76 -9.24 -10.88
N GLU A 134 16.68 -10.09 -10.40
CA GLU A 134 16.35 -11.41 -9.84
C GLU A 134 15.52 -11.29 -8.55
N THR A 135 15.93 -10.41 -7.63
CA THR A 135 15.19 -10.11 -6.40
C THR A 135 13.78 -9.65 -6.72
N SER A 136 13.61 -8.68 -7.61
CA SER A 136 12.28 -8.16 -7.96
C SER A 136 11.42 -9.20 -8.70
N ALA A 137 12.02 -10.12 -9.45
CA ALA A 137 11.31 -11.26 -10.02
C ALA A 137 10.83 -12.23 -8.93
N ARG A 138 11.68 -12.56 -7.95
CA ARG A 138 11.32 -13.42 -6.82
C ARG A 138 10.27 -12.77 -5.91
N MET A 139 10.39 -11.47 -5.62
CA MET A 139 9.42 -10.70 -4.85
C MET A 139 8.02 -10.78 -5.47
N ARG A 140 7.92 -10.61 -6.79
CA ARG A 140 6.64 -10.78 -7.52
C ARG A 140 6.07 -12.19 -7.44
N ALA A 141 6.93 -13.22 -7.49
CA ALA A 141 6.49 -14.60 -7.33
C ALA A 141 5.94 -14.86 -5.92
N VAL A 142 6.65 -14.41 -4.88
CA VAL A 142 6.21 -14.51 -3.47
C VAL A 142 4.89 -13.77 -3.26
N GLU A 143 4.77 -12.55 -3.78
CA GLU A 143 3.53 -11.78 -3.69
C GLU A 143 2.36 -12.51 -4.37
N ALA A 144 2.57 -13.10 -5.55
CA ALA A 144 1.56 -13.90 -6.23
C ALA A 144 1.16 -15.16 -5.43
N GLU A 145 2.11 -15.85 -4.79
CA GLU A 145 1.85 -17.00 -3.91
C GLU A 145 0.95 -16.62 -2.73
N ILE A 146 1.22 -15.46 -2.11
CA ILE A 146 0.45 -14.95 -0.97
C ILE A 146 -0.93 -14.44 -1.42
N LEU A 147 -1.02 -13.72 -2.55
CA LEU A 147 -2.27 -13.19 -3.11
C LEU A 147 -3.22 -14.29 -3.62
N ALA A 148 -2.71 -15.48 -3.96
CA ALA A 148 -3.53 -16.63 -4.33
C ALA A 148 -4.35 -17.21 -3.15
N ARG A 149 -4.08 -16.78 -1.91
CA ARG A 149 -4.82 -17.17 -0.71
C ARG A 149 -6.13 -16.39 -0.59
N ALA A 150 -7.02 -16.86 0.30
CA ALA A 150 -8.26 -16.14 0.55
C ALA A 150 -7.97 -14.70 1.00
N PRO A 151 -8.57 -13.68 0.35
CA PRO A 151 -8.21 -12.29 0.59
C PRO A 151 -8.73 -11.77 1.94
N GLU A 152 -8.19 -10.64 2.41
CA GLU A 152 -8.48 -10.01 3.72
C GLU A 152 -9.98 -9.73 3.96
N HIS A 153 -10.77 -9.52 2.91
CA HIS A 153 -12.21 -9.28 3.01
C HIS A 153 -13.06 -10.57 3.05
N HIS A 154 -12.44 -11.75 2.91
CA HIS A 154 -13.07 -13.05 3.10
C HIS A 154 -12.76 -13.57 4.51
N VAL A 155 -13.51 -13.04 5.48
CA VAL A 155 -13.30 -13.30 6.91
C VAL A 155 -13.54 -14.77 7.25
N GLN A 156 -12.58 -15.37 7.96
CA GLN A 156 -12.63 -16.76 8.45
C GLN A 156 -12.38 -16.76 9.96
N PRO A 157 -13.43 -16.56 10.79
CA PRO A 157 -13.26 -16.31 12.22
C PRO A 157 -12.62 -17.50 12.94
N SER A 158 -11.31 -17.42 13.19
CA SER A 158 -10.54 -18.44 13.91
C SER A 158 -9.12 -17.91 14.16
N LEU A 159 -8.56 -18.22 15.32
CA LEU A 159 -7.14 -18.01 15.62
C LEU A 159 -6.32 -19.30 15.46
N GLU A 160 -6.98 -20.46 15.36
CA GLU A 160 -6.35 -21.79 15.48
C GLU A 160 -5.23 -22.01 14.47
N ARG A 161 -5.37 -21.49 13.24
CA ARG A 161 -4.34 -21.64 12.20
C ARG A 161 -3.09 -20.80 12.49
N VAL A 162 -3.29 -19.57 12.95
CA VAL A 162 -2.18 -18.68 13.32
C VAL A 162 -1.48 -19.21 14.55
N GLU A 163 -2.23 -19.61 15.59
CA GLU A 163 -1.69 -20.24 16.80
C GLU A 163 -0.89 -21.50 16.47
N ALA A 164 -1.40 -22.37 15.59
CA ALA A 164 -0.69 -23.56 15.17
C ALA A 164 0.62 -23.25 14.42
N ALA A 165 0.64 -22.23 13.57
CA ALA A 165 1.84 -21.81 12.87
C ALA A 165 2.89 -21.26 13.86
N LEU A 166 2.47 -20.40 14.79
CA LEU A 166 3.33 -19.81 15.80
C LEU A 166 3.87 -20.85 16.79
N ASP A 167 3.07 -21.84 17.19
CA ASP A 167 3.53 -22.94 18.05
C ASP A 167 4.67 -23.74 17.39
N ILE A 168 4.55 -24.04 16.09
CA ILE A 168 5.61 -24.74 15.34
C ILE A 168 6.87 -23.87 15.23
N LEU A 169 6.71 -22.56 15.05
CA LEU A 169 7.79 -21.57 15.00
C LEU A 169 8.44 -21.30 16.36
N GLY A 170 7.94 -21.89 17.45
CA GLY A 170 8.49 -21.70 18.79
C GLY A 170 8.00 -20.45 19.51
N ASN A 171 6.83 -19.93 19.13
CA ASN A 171 6.16 -18.77 19.73
C ASN A 171 6.97 -17.45 19.63
N PRO A 172 7.38 -17.02 18.40
CA PRO A 172 8.19 -15.82 18.21
C PRO A 172 7.51 -14.54 18.72
N GLU A 173 6.18 -14.51 18.76
CA GLU A 173 5.38 -13.39 19.24
C GLU A 173 5.57 -13.08 20.73
N ARG A 174 6.26 -13.95 21.48
CA ARG A 174 6.54 -13.79 22.92
C ARG A 174 7.95 -13.28 23.20
N ALA A 175 8.76 -13.01 22.17
CA ALA A 175 10.16 -12.62 22.31
C ALA A 175 10.35 -11.12 22.60
N TYR A 176 9.32 -10.31 22.39
CA TYR A 176 9.37 -8.85 22.45
C TYR A 176 8.09 -8.28 23.06
N ARG A 177 8.09 -6.99 23.36
CA ARG A 177 6.93 -6.29 23.92
C ARG A 177 5.93 -5.94 22.83
N VAL A 178 4.63 -5.88 23.13
CA VAL A 178 3.61 -5.60 22.11
C VAL A 178 2.68 -4.46 22.52
N VAL A 179 2.49 -3.52 21.60
CA VAL A 179 1.40 -2.54 21.62
C VAL A 179 0.39 -2.91 20.54
N HIS A 180 -0.84 -3.22 20.94
CA HIS A 180 -1.89 -3.71 20.02
C HIS A 180 -2.95 -2.63 19.77
N VAL A 181 -3.21 -2.29 18.51
CA VAL A 181 -4.00 -1.12 18.12
C VAL A 181 -5.21 -1.54 17.30
N THR A 182 -6.42 -1.22 17.79
CA THR A 182 -7.68 -1.38 17.06
C THR A 182 -8.50 -0.08 17.02
N GLY A 183 -9.66 -0.16 16.38
CA GLY A 183 -10.64 0.91 16.17
C GLY A 183 -11.16 0.95 14.74
N THR A 184 -12.04 1.89 14.44
CA THR A 184 -12.61 2.03 13.09
C THR A 184 -11.69 2.91 12.24
N ASN A 185 -11.38 4.11 12.73
CA ASN A 185 -10.51 5.08 12.06
C ASN A 185 -9.34 5.48 12.96
N GLY A 186 -8.21 5.88 12.37
CA GLY A 186 -7.03 6.36 13.12
C GLY A 186 -6.02 5.30 13.55
N LYS A 187 -6.32 4.00 13.37
CA LYS A 187 -5.42 2.87 13.68
C LYS A 187 -4.01 3.03 13.11
N THR A 188 -3.88 3.08 11.79
CA THR A 188 -2.59 3.19 11.09
C THR A 188 -1.81 4.43 11.51
N SER A 189 -2.46 5.60 11.62
CA SER A 189 -1.79 6.84 12.04
C SER A 189 -1.30 6.75 13.49
N THR A 190 -2.13 6.21 14.38
CA THR A 190 -1.76 5.99 15.79
C THR A 190 -0.61 5.00 15.90
N ALA A 191 -0.65 3.87 15.18
CA ALA A 191 0.42 2.87 15.18
C ALA A 191 1.77 3.46 14.69
N ARG A 192 1.75 4.29 13.65
CA ARG A 192 2.95 4.98 13.15
C ARG A 192 3.51 5.98 14.16
N MET A 193 2.63 6.73 14.84
CA MET A 193 3.04 7.67 15.90
C MET A 193 3.62 6.96 17.11
N ILE A 194 3.00 5.86 17.57
CA ILE A 194 3.51 5.03 18.68
C ILE A 194 4.91 4.54 18.33
N GLU A 195 5.07 3.97 17.14
CA GLU A 195 6.36 3.44 16.70
C GLU A 195 7.45 4.52 16.68
N ARG A 196 7.17 5.72 16.12
CA ARG A 196 8.14 6.81 16.12
C ARG A 196 8.52 7.31 17.51
N LEU A 197 7.55 7.39 18.43
CA LEU A 197 7.81 7.79 19.82
C LEU A 197 8.69 6.76 20.53
N LEU A 198 8.42 5.46 20.34
CA LEU A 198 9.22 4.38 20.91
C LEU A 198 10.62 4.34 20.29
N ALA A 199 10.74 4.49 18.97
CA ALA A 199 12.04 4.58 18.28
C ALA A 199 12.87 5.76 18.79
N ALA A 200 12.25 6.91 19.07
CA ALA A 200 12.93 8.09 19.63
C ALA A 200 13.48 7.87 21.05
N THR A 201 13.06 6.82 21.76
CA THR A 201 13.67 6.40 23.04
C THR A 201 14.92 5.54 22.85
N GLY A 202 15.23 5.13 21.62
CA GLY A 202 16.31 4.22 21.28
C GLY A 202 15.92 2.74 21.22
N MET A 203 14.62 2.42 21.33
CA MET A 203 14.12 1.06 21.13
C MET A 203 14.16 0.67 19.65
N ARG A 204 14.49 -0.59 19.37
CA ARG A 204 14.24 -1.21 18.08
C ARG A 204 12.77 -1.53 17.94
N THR A 205 12.18 -1.12 16.83
CA THR A 205 10.73 -1.19 16.63
C THR A 205 10.35 -2.12 15.50
N GLY A 206 9.34 -2.96 15.73
CA GLY A 206 8.58 -3.64 14.68
C GLY A 206 7.25 -2.93 14.50
N ARG A 207 6.75 -2.81 13.27
CA ARG A 207 5.38 -2.32 13.04
C ARG A 207 4.66 -3.15 11.98
N PHE A 208 3.47 -3.63 12.35
CA PHE A 208 2.56 -4.33 11.45
C PHE A 208 1.32 -3.47 11.20
N THR A 209 1.05 -3.10 9.94
CA THR A 209 -0.07 -2.21 9.57
C THR A 209 -0.85 -2.71 8.36
N SER A 210 -2.12 -2.29 8.25
CA SER A 210 -2.97 -2.63 7.11
C SER A 210 -4.02 -1.54 6.78
N PRO A 211 -4.52 -1.52 5.53
CA PRO A 211 -3.87 -2.08 4.34
C PRO A 211 -2.60 -1.31 3.95
N HIS A 212 -1.84 -1.82 2.99
CA HIS A 212 -0.74 -1.06 2.37
C HIS A 212 -1.29 -0.02 1.38
N LEU A 213 -0.50 1.01 1.08
CA LEU A 213 -0.80 2.00 0.06
C LEU A 213 -0.15 1.58 -1.27
N ALA A 214 1.19 1.55 -1.37
CA ALA A 214 1.87 1.29 -2.64
C ALA A 214 2.47 -0.12 -2.77
N THR A 215 2.99 -0.69 -1.70
CA THR A 215 3.62 -2.03 -1.73
C THR A 215 3.28 -2.87 -0.50
N ILE A 216 3.10 -4.18 -0.68
CA ILE A 216 2.84 -5.13 0.41
C ILE A 216 3.87 -5.07 1.54
N ARG A 217 5.10 -4.67 1.23
CA ARG A 217 6.19 -4.48 2.20
C ARG A 217 5.87 -3.43 3.26
N GLU A 218 5.03 -2.43 2.96
CA GLU A 218 4.60 -1.42 3.95
C GLU A 218 3.89 -2.03 5.16
N ARG A 219 3.34 -3.24 5.00
CA ARG A 219 2.66 -3.95 6.08
C ARG A 219 3.62 -4.43 7.16
N ILE A 220 4.90 -4.66 6.85
CA ILE A 220 5.92 -5.11 7.80
C ILE A 220 7.06 -4.10 7.79
N SER A 221 7.23 -3.36 8.88
CA SER A 221 8.30 -2.37 9.02
C SER A 221 9.22 -2.70 10.19
N LEU A 222 10.52 -2.46 10.01
CA LEU A 222 11.59 -2.63 10.99
C LEU A 222 12.32 -1.30 11.16
N ASP A 223 12.48 -0.85 12.40
CA ASP A 223 13.07 0.44 12.76
C ASP A 223 12.46 1.61 11.96
N GLY A 224 11.17 1.46 11.68
CA GLY A 224 10.39 2.46 11.02
C GLY A 224 10.35 2.43 9.50
N GLU A 225 11.16 1.60 8.85
CA GLU A 225 11.17 1.45 7.40
C GLU A 225 10.48 0.15 6.97
N PRO A 226 9.72 0.12 5.86
CA PRO A 226 9.26 -1.12 5.26
C PRO A 226 10.44 -2.07 5.01
N VAL A 227 10.24 -3.37 5.22
CA VAL A 227 11.26 -4.37 4.88
C VAL A 227 11.70 -4.26 3.42
N SER A 228 12.97 -4.56 3.12
CA SER A 228 13.46 -4.62 1.73
C SER A 228 12.77 -5.77 0.97
N GLU A 229 12.96 -5.84 -0.36
CA GLU A 229 12.46 -6.97 -1.13
C GLU A 229 13.10 -8.28 -0.66
N GLU A 230 14.41 -8.29 -0.42
CA GLU A 230 15.12 -9.44 0.15
C GLU A 230 14.62 -9.78 1.55
N GLY A 231 14.37 -8.77 2.39
CA GLY A 231 13.82 -8.97 3.73
C GLY A 231 12.42 -9.58 3.70
N PHE A 232 11.57 -9.16 2.75
CA PHE A 232 10.23 -9.73 2.59
C PHE A 232 10.28 -11.17 2.05
N ILE A 233 11.16 -11.44 1.07
CA ILE A 233 11.39 -12.80 0.54
C ILE A 233 11.87 -13.71 1.66
N ALA A 234 12.87 -13.28 2.44
CA ALA A 234 13.41 -14.04 3.55
C ALA A 234 12.34 -14.32 4.62
N ALA A 235 11.53 -13.31 4.98
CA ALA A 235 10.43 -13.48 5.92
C ALA A 235 9.38 -14.48 5.44
N TRP A 236 9.09 -14.53 4.12
CA TRP A 236 8.20 -15.53 3.55
C TRP A 236 8.82 -16.93 3.57
N GLU A 237 10.07 -17.05 3.09
CA GLU A 237 10.75 -18.34 2.96
C GLU A 237 11.01 -19.02 4.30
N ASP A 238 11.20 -18.24 5.37
CA ASP A 238 11.32 -18.76 6.72
C ASP A 238 10.02 -19.39 7.22
N VAL A 239 8.87 -18.75 6.98
CA VAL A 239 7.58 -19.24 7.50
C VAL A 239 6.84 -20.20 6.56
N ALA A 240 7.15 -20.20 5.26
CA ALA A 240 6.40 -20.93 4.24
C ALA A 240 6.28 -22.44 4.52
N PRO A 241 7.34 -23.17 4.91
CA PRO A 241 7.22 -24.61 5.21
C PRO A 241 6.24 -24.90 6.36
N TYR A 242 6.20 -24.03 7.38
CA TYR A 242 5.32 -24.20 8.53
C TYR A 242 3.87 -23.87 8.19
N ILE A 243 3.66 -22.83 7.37
CA ILE A 243 2.34 -22.50 6.83
C ILE A 243 1.81 -23.65 5.97
N GLU A 244 2.64 -24.29 5.14
CA GLU A 244 2.24 -25.46 4.35
C GLU A 244 1.83 -26.65 5.23
N MET A 245 2.54 -26.88 6.35
CA MET A 245 2.17 -27.90 7.33
C MET A 245 0.80 -27.62 7.95
N VAL A 246 0.52 -26.36 8.34
CA VAL A 246 -0.77 -25.94 8.90
C VAL A 246 -1.88 -26.03 7.85
N ASP A 247 -1.62 -25.58 6.62
CA ASP A 247 -2.54 -25.69 5.47
C ASP A 247 -2.95 -27.15 5.26
N ALA A 248 -1.99 -28.08 5.20
CA ALA A 248 -2.25 -29.50 5.02
C ALA A 248 -3.06 -30.10 6.18
N GLN A 249 -2.79 -29.69 7.41
CA GLN A 249 -3.55 -30.14 8.58
C GLN A 249 -4.98 -29.62 8.57
N SER A 250 -5.18 -28.33 8.25
CA SER A 250 -6.50 -27.71 8.16
C SER A 250 -7.34 -28.38 7.07
N LEU A 251 -6.79 -28.56 5.86
CA LEU A 251 -7.46 -29.24 4.75
C LEU A 251 -7.85 -30.68 5.10
N LYS A 252 -6.99 -31.42 5.81
CA LYS A 252 -7.29 -32.79 6.27
C LYS A 252 -8.48 -32.83 7.25
N ARG A 253 -8.72 -31.75 7.99
CA ARG A 253 -9.86 -31.60 8.90
C ARG A 253 -11.10 -30.99 8.21
N GLY A 254 -11.02 -30.70 6.91
CA GLY A 254 -12.09 -30.05 6.15
C GLY A 254 -12.13 -28.52 6.30
N GLY A 255 -11.09 -27.92 6.88
CA GLY A 255 -10.92 -26.47 6.98
C GLY A 255 -10.21 -25.86 5.77
N PRO A 256 -10.18 -24.52 5.67
CA PRO A 256 -9.50 -23.80 4.60
C PRO A 256 -7.99 -23.69 4.84
N ARG A 257 -7.24 -23.31 3.80
CA ARG A 257 -5.86 -22.82 3.95
C ARG A 257 -5.83 -21.52 4.75
N MET A 258 -4.67 -21.19 5.31
CA MET A 258 -4.41 -19.87 5.88
C MET A 258 -4.70 -18.79 4.85
N SER A 259 -5.46 -17.78 5.27
CA SER A 259 -5.79 -16.59 4.48
C SER A 259 -4.56 -15.72 4.26
N PHE A 260 -4.69 -14.78 3.32
CA PHE A 260 -3.69 -13.75 3.04
C PHE A 260 -3.23 -13.02 4.31
N PHE A 261 -4.18 -12.60 5.15
CA PHE A 261 -3.88 -11.81 6.34
C PHE A 261 -3.25 -12.64 7.46
N GLU A 262 -3.67 -13.89 7.62
CA GLU A 262 -3.06 -14.82 8.58
C GLU A 262 -1.59 -15.08 8.23
N VAL A 263 -1.28 -15.27 6.95
CA VAL A 263 0.11 -15.45 6.48
C VAL A 263 0.97 -14.23 6.79
N LEU A 264 0.50 -13.03 6.43
CA LEU A 264 1.25 -11.80 6.71
C LEU A 264 1.44 -11.55 8.21
N THR A 265 0.46 -11.94 9.03
CA THR A 265 0.58 -11.84 10.49
C THR A 265 1.70 -12.75 11.00
N VAL A 266 1.73 -14.03 10.57
CA VAL A 266 2.81 -14.96 10.95
C VAL A 266 4.17 -14.46 10.47
N MET A 267 4.26 -13.99 9.21
CA MET A 267 5.49 -13.40 8.66
C MET A 267 5.99 -12.23 9.51
N ALA A 268 5.10 -11.30 9.88
CA ALA A 268 5.48 -10.12 10.66
C ALA A 268 5.98 -10.51 12.05
N LEU A 269 5.27 -11.40 12.74
CA LEU A 269 5.64 -11.83 14.09
C LEU A 269 6.98 -12.59 14.11
N ALA A 270 7.24 -13.44 13.12
CA ALA A 270 8.52 -14.11 12.96
C ALA A 270 9.64 -13.10 12.65
N ALA A 271 9.44 -12.21 11.68
CA ALA A 271 10.43 -11.21 11.28
C ALA A 271 10.84 -10.26 12.42
N PHE A 272 9.92 -9.93 13.32
CA PHE A 272 10.22 -9.12 14.51
C PHE A 272 11.11 -9.84 15.53
N ALA A 273 10.97 -11.16 15.67
CA ALA A 273 11.85 -11.96 16.52
C ALA A 273 13.24 -12.13 15.89
N ASP A 274 13.32 -12.27 14.57
CA ASP A 274 14.57 -12.42 13.82
C ASP A 274 15.40 -11.13 13.72
N HIS A 275 14.75 -9.97 13.67
CA HIS A 275 15.39 -8.64 13.71
C HIS A 275 15.68 -8.13 15.14
N PRO A 276 15.65 -9.03 16.13
CA PRO A 276 15.19 -8.80 17.51
C PRO A 276 14.76 -7.36 17.85
N VAL A 277 13.48 -7.06 17.65
CA VAL A 277 12.88 -5.79 18.07
C VAL A 277 12.69 -5.76 19.59
N ASP A 278 12.74 -4.58 20.21
CA ASP A 278 12.41 -4.41 21.63
C ASP A 278 10.88 -4.36 21.83
N VAL A 279 10.17 -3.78 20.85
CA VAL A 279 8.73 -3.59 20.88
C VAL A 279 8.13 -3.66 19.48
N ALA A 280 7.01 -4.37 19.33
CA ALA A 280 6.21 -4.43 18.12
C ALA A 280 4.91 -3.65 18.30
N VAL A 281 4.60 -2.76 17.35
CA VAL A 281 3.32 -2.05 17.26
C VAL A 281 2.46 -2.73 16.21
N ILE A 282 1.39 -3.37 16.65
CA ILE A 282 0.58 -4.26 15.81
C ILE A 282 -0.79 -3.65 15.62
N GLU A 283 -1.14 -3.31 14.39
CA GLU A 283 -2.48 -2.88 14.01
C GLU A 283 -3.36 -4.10 13.69
N VAL A 284 -4.56 -4.11 14.26
CA VAL A 284 -5.62 -5.06 13.94
C VAL A 284 -6.13 -4.83 12.52
N GLY A 285 -6.25 -5.91 11.73
CA GLY A 285 -6.80 -5.84 10.39
C GLY A 285 -8.30 -5.53 10.40
N LEU A 286 -9.08 -6.38 11.07
CA LEU A 286 -10.53 -6.22 11.20
C LEU A 286 -11.04 -6.62 12.58
N GLY A 287 -11.77 -5.71 13.23
CA GLY A 287 -12.45 -6.02 14.48
C GLY A 287 -11.48 -6.07 15.67
N GLY A 288 -11.28 -7.25 16.25
CA GLY A 288 -10.40 -7.48 17.39
C GLY A 288 -10.41 -8.95 17.82
N THR A 289 -11.53 -9.43 18.36
CA THR A 289 -11.66 -10.78 18.96
C THR A 289 -11.09 -11.91 18.11
N TRP A 290 -11.41 -11.91 16.81
CA TRP A 290 -11.07 -12.98 15.88
C TRP A 290 -10.05 -12.56 14.83
N ASP A 291 -9.43 -11.39 15.02
CA ASP A 291 -8.38 -10.93 14.12
C ASP A 291 -7.13 -11.77 14.31
N SER A 292 -6.43 -12.08 13.21
CA SER A 292 -5.21 -12.90 13.24
C SER A 292 -4.15 -12.36 14.19
N THR A 293 -4.12 -11.04 14.42
CA THR A 293 -3.17 -10.40 15.35
C THR A 293 -3.50 -10.62 16.82
N ASN A 294 -4.71 -11.06 17.18
CA ASN A 294 -5.16 -11.23 18.57
C ASN A 294 -4.57 -12.48 19.30
N VAL A 295 -3.57 -13.10 18.68
CA VAL A 295 -2.73 -14.17 19.25
C VAL A 295 -1.60 -13.63 20.13
N VAL A 296 -1.34 -12.32 20.06
CA VAL A 296 -0.26 -11.67 20.81
C VAL A 296 -0.64 -11.41 22.26
N ASP A 297 0.35 -11.47 23.14
CA ASP A 297 0.22 -11.09 24.54
C ASP A 297 0.64 -9.62 24.71
N SER A 298 -0.29 -8.70 24.51
CA SER A 298 -0.05 -7.26 24.54
C SER A 298 0.05 -6.69 25.94
N GLU A 299 1.05 -5.85 26.18
CA GLU A 299 1.16 -5.09 27.43
C GLU A 299 0.40 -3.75 27.39
N VAL A 300 0.17 -3.22 26.19
CA VAL A 300 -0.57 -1.99 25.95
C VAL A 300 -1.53 -2.19 24.80
N GLU A 301 -2.79 -1.82 25.02
CA GLU A 301 -3.86 -1.95 24.03
C GLU A 301 -4.48 -0.60 23.76
N VAL A 302 -4.71 -0.29 22.50
CA VAL A 302 -5.23 1.01 22.06
C VAL A 302 -6.52 0.81 21.28
N ILE A 303 -7.60 1.46 21.72
CA ILE A 303 -8.86 1.51 20.98
C ILE A 303 -9.08 2.95 20.50
N THR A 304 -8.77 3.17 19.21
CA THR A 304 -9.08 4.41 18.48
C THR A 304 -10.61 4.55 18.26
N PRO A 305 -11.14 5.67 17.75
CA PRO A 305 -12.58 5.87 17.63
C PRO A 305 -13.32 4.70 16.97
N VAL A 306 -14.42 4.27 17.59
CA VAL A 306 -15.29 3.21 17.10
C VAL A 306 -16.48 3.85 16.40
N GLY A 307 -16.60 3.55 15.11
CA GLY A 307 -17.72 3.94 14.27
C GLY A 307 -18.20 2.77 13.43
N ARG A 308 -19.29 3.00 12.70
CA ARG A 308 -19.85 2.03 11.76
C ARG A 308 -18.87 1.78 10.61
N ASP A 309 -18.41 0.54 10.49
CA ASP A 309 -17.70 0.02 9.32
C ASP A 309 -17.79 -1.51 9.34
N HIS A 310 -17.71 -2.14 8.17
CA HIS A 310 -17.70 -3.60 8.02
C HIS A 310 -18.89 -4.31 8.68
N GLY A 311 -20.09 -3.73 8.58
CA GLY A 311 -21.27 -4.22 9.32
C GLY A 311 -21.64 -5.68 9.05
N ARG A 312 -21.33 -6.19 7.84
CA ARG A 312 -21.47 -7.61 7.49
C ARG A 312 -20.75 -8.57 8.45
N TRP A 313 -19.64 -8.14 9.05
CA TRP A 313 -18.76 -8.98 9.86
C TRP A 313 -18.78 -8.63 11.35
N LEU A 314 -18.85 -7.32 11.66
CA LEU A 314 -18.76 -6.82 13.02
C LEU A 314 -20.12 -6.58 13.68
N GLY A 315 -21.22 -6.65 12.92
CA GLY A 315 -22.57 -6.33 13.39
C GLY A 315 -23.07 -4.97 12.88
N GLU A 316 -24.37 -4.74 13.02
CA GLU A 316 -25.03 -3.52 12.52
C GLU A 316 -25.12 -2.42 13.59
N SER A 317 -24.84 -2.75 14.85
CA SER A 317 -24.86 -1.83 15.99
C SER A 317 -23.44 -1.39 16.39
N LEU A 318 -23.32 -0.21 17.02
CA LEU A 318 -22.03 0.25 17.54
C LEU A 318 -21.55 -0.63 18.69
N GLU A 319 -22.47 -1.20 19.46
CA GLU A 319 -22.21 -2.11 20.58
C GLU A 319 -21.60 -3.43 20.11
N GLU A 320 -22.08 -4.02 19.02
CA GLU A 320 -21.50 -5.24 18.43
C GLU A 320 -20.08 -4.97 17.90
N VAL A 321 -19.89 -3.85 17.21
CA VAL A 321 -18.57 -3.41 16.72
C VAL A 321 -17.62 -3.18 17.89
N ALA A 322 -18.10 -2.51 18.96
CA ALA A 322 -17.32 -2.25 20.16
C ALA A 322 -16.97 -3.55 20.91
N ALA A 323 -17.90 -4.49 21.04
CA ALA A 323 -17.68 -5.77 21.72
C ALA A 323 -16.61 -6.59 21.00
N ASN A 324 -16.63 -6.61 19.67
CA ASN A 324 -15.60 -7.29 18.89
C ASN A 324 -14.22 -6.62 19.05
N LYS A 325 -14.17 -5.29 19.04
CA LYS A 325 -12.91 -4.53 19.23
C LYS A 325 -12.36 -4.67 20.65
N ALA A 326 -13.22 -4.66 21.65
CA ALA A 326 -12.86 -4.88 23.06
C ALA A 326 -12.31 -6.29 23.31
N GLY A 327 -12.51 -7.24 22.39
CA GLY A 327 -11.93 -8.58 22.48
C GLY A 327 -10.41 -8.66 22.33
N ILE A 328 -9.73 -7.53 22.06
CA ILE A 328 -8.27 -7.48 22.20
C ILE A 328 -7.82 -7.34 23.66
N ILE A 329 -8.72 -6.94 24.57
CA ILE A 329 -8.34 -6.61 25.95
C ILE A 329 -7.86 -7.87 26.69
N LYS A 330 -6.61 -7.85 27.17
CA LYS A 330 -6.00 -8.95 27.92
C LYS A 330 -5.80 -8.59 29.40
N ASP A 331 -5.71 -9.63 30.23
CA ASP A 331 -5.44 -9.48 31.65
C ASP A 331 -4.07 -8.80 31.89
N GLY A 332 -4.05 -7.77 32.72
CA GLY A 332 -2.81 -7.09 33.12
C GLY A 332 -2.27 -6.06 32.11
N ALA A 333 -2.92 -5.88 30.95
CA ALA A 333 -2.57 -4.83 30.00
C ALA A 333 -2.94 -3.42 30.52
N THR A 334 -2.33 -2.40 29.91
CA THR A 334 -2.79 -1.00 30.03
C THR A 334 -3.63 -0.65 28.81
N LEU A 335 -4.89 -0.27 29.03
CA LEU A 335 -5.83 0.09 27.98
C LEU A 335 -5.82 1.62 27.79
N VAL A 336 -5.63 2.07 26.55
CA VAL A 336 -5.69 3.47 26.12
C VAL A 336 -6.82 3.64 25.12
N THR A 337 -7.74 4.57 25.33
CA THR A 337 -8.89 4.75 24.42
C THR A 337 -9.14 6.19 24.04
N ALA A 338 -9.56 6.38 22.78
CA ALA A 338 -10.16 7.63 22.33
C ALA A 338 -11.44 7.94 23.12
N HIS A 339 -11.94 9.16 22.97
CA HIS A 339 -13.32 9.48 23.32
C HIS A 339 -14.27 8.63 22.45
N GLN A 340 -15.33 8.11 23.06
CA GLN A 340 -16.28 7.21 22.41
C GLN A 340 -17.73 7.64 22.70
N PRO A 341 -18.70 7.31 21.83
CA PRO A 341 -20.12 7.41 22.17
C PRO A 341 -20.46 6.60 23.43
N PRO A 342 -21.46 7.01 24.23
CA PRO A 342 -21.80 6.34 25.49
C PRO A 342 -22.08 4.83 25.36
N GLU A 343 -22.72 4.41 24.27
CA GLU A 343 -23.00 3.00 23.98
C GLU A 343 -21.74 2.17 23.74
N VAL A 344 -20.70 2.75 23.13
CA VAL A 344 -19.40 2.12 22.92
C VAL A 344 -18.59 2.13 24.21
N GLU A 345 -18.57 3.26 24.91
CA GLU A 345 -17.83 3.42 26.16
C GLU A 345 -18.32 2.43 27.22
N GLY A 346 -19.63 2.20 27.31
CA GLY A 346 -20.21 1.21 28.23
C GLY A 346 -19.70 -0.21 27.98
N VAL A 347 -19.54 -0.62 26.72
CA VAL A 347 -19.00 -1.94 26.35
C VAL A 347 -17.52 -2.06 26.70
N ILE A 348 -16.73 -1.03 26.37
CA ILE A 348 -15.30 -0.99 26.70
C ILE A 348 -15.09 -0.98 28.22
N ALA A 349 -15.88 -0.22 28.97
CA ALA A 349 -15.82 -0.15 30.42
C ALA A 349 -16.12 -1.51 31.08
N ALA A 350 -17.09 -2.24 30.54
CA ALA A 350 -17.42 -3.59 31.02
C ALA A 350 -16.25 -4.57 30.79
N ALA A 351 -15.66 -4.57 29.60
CA ALA A 351 -14.50 -5.42 29.29
C ALA A 351 -13.27 -5.03 30.12
N ALA A 352 -13.01 -3.72 30.29
CA ALA A 352 -11.91 -3.23 31.11
C ALA A 352 -12.07 -3.67 32.59
N ALA A 353 -13.29 -3.67 33.10
CA ALA A 353 -13.59 -4.13 34.47
C ALA A 353 -13.48 -5.65 34.61
N GLU A 354 -13.87 -6.42 33.59
CA GLU A 354 -13.74 -7.88 33.54
C GLU A 354 -12.27 -8.33 33.62
N HIS A 355 -11.40 -7.68 32.84
CA HIS A 355 -9.96 -7.96 32.78
C HIS A 355 -9.13 -7.24 33.85
N GLY A 356 -9.72 -6.29 34.59
CA GLY A 356 -9.05 -5.54 35.65
C GLY A 356 -7.88 -4.67 35.16
N VAL A 357 -7.96 -4.14 33.94
CA VAL A 357 -6.88 -3.37 33.30
C VAL A 357 -6.77 -1.94 33.84
N VAL A 358 -5.58 -1.35 33.69
CA VAL A 358 -5.41 0.10 33.90
C VAL A 358 -5.97 0.83 32.69
N TRP A 359 -7.11 1.49 32.84
CA TRP A 359 -7.76 2.21 31.75
C TRP A 359 -7.43 3.71 31.76
N ARG A 360 -6.83 4.20 30.67
CA ARG A 360 -6.53 5.61 30.37
C ARG A 360 -7.38 6.04 29.17
N ARG A 361 -8.52 6.68 29.44
CA ARG A 361 -9.38 7.21 28.37
C ARG A 361 -9.21 8.71 28.17
N GLU A 362 -9.44 9.13 26.95
CA GLU A 362 -9.64 10.53 26.62
C GLU A 362 -10.89 11.09 27.29
N LEU A 363 -10.80 12.34 27.74
CA LEU A 363 -11.89 13.05 28.40
C LEU A 363 -13.00 13.38 27.41
N ASP A 364 -14.23 13.02 27.77
CA ASP A 364 -15.42 13.51 27.07
C ASP A 364 -15.52 15.04 27.26
N PRO A 365 -15.62 15.84 26.19
CA PRO A 365 -15.81 17.29 26.28
C PRO A 365 -17.00 17.74 27.15
N GLN A 366 -17.99 16.88 27.36
CA GLN A 366 -19.18 17.14 28.19
C GLN A 366 -19.01 16.70 29.66
N GLU A 367 -17.95 15.97 29.98
CA GLU A 367 -17.64 15.48 31.32
C GLU A 367 -16.90 16.56 32.15
N ASP A 368 -17.16 16.59 33.47
CA ASP A 368 -16.38 17.40 34.39
C ASP A 368 -14.97 16.80 34.55
N PRO A 369 -13.89 17.49 34.16
CA PRO A 369 -12.52 16.97 34.30
C PRO A 369 -12.12 16.64 35.75
N GLN A 370 -12.85 17.16 36.74
CA GLN A 370 -12.61 16.90 38.16
C GLN A 370 -13.47 15.75 38.71
N ALA A 371 -14.35 15.17 37.91
CA ALA A 371 -15.19 14.05 38.35
C ALA A 371 -14.34 12.80 38.62
N PRO A 372 -14.65 12.02 39.68
CA PRO A 372 -14.02 10.73 39.89
C PRO A 372 -14.26 9.80 38.69
N GLY A 373 -13.18 9.30 38.09
CA GLY A 373 -13.24 8.44 36.91
C GLY A 373 -13.26 9.19 35.58
N ALA A 374 -13.16 10.53 35.59
CA ALA A 374 -13.02 11.33 34.37
C ALA A 374 -11.82 10.91 33.52
N GLY A 375 -11.95 11.09 32.21
CA GLY A 375 -10.85 10.83 31.28
C GLY A 375 -9.61 11.66 31.64
N VAL A 376 -8.45 11.03 31.48
CA VAL A 376 -7.15 11.58 31.90
C VAL A 376 -6.30 12.05 30.72
N LEU A 377 -6.76 11.80 29.49
CA LEU A 377 -6.08 12.22 28.27
C LEU A 377 -6.85 13.38 27.64
N ARG A 378 -6.16 14.44 27.25
CA ARG A 378 -6.78 15.64 26.66
C ARG A 378 -5.86 16.29 25.63
N VAL A 379 -6.44 16.67 24.50
CA VAL A 379 -5.87 17.74 23.65
C VAL A 379 -6.29 19.07 24.28
N VAL A 380 -5.34 19.78 24.88
CA VAL A 380 -5.59 21.02 25.64
C VAL A 380 -5.69 22.22 24.71
N ASP A 381 -4.78 22.30 23.74
CA ASP A 381 -4.73 23.35 22.73
C ASP A 381 -4.26 22.79 21.39
N ARG A 382 -4.70 23.43 20.31
CA ARG A 382 -4.28 23.14 18.93
C ARG A 382 -4.20 24.44 18.14
N THR A 383 -3.06 24.65 17.49
CA THR A 383 -2.87 25.75 16.54
C THR A 383 -2.30 25.21 15.23
N ARG A 384 -2.82 25.66 14.08
CA ARG A 384 -2.30 25.29 12.76
C ARG A 384 -0.84 25.74 12.60
N ALA A 385 -0.01 24.91 11.99
CA ALA A 385 1.38 25.21 11.68
C ALA A 385 1.70 24.85 10.23
N VAL A 386 2.78 25.39 9.68
CA VAL A 386 3.22 25.02 8.33
C VAL A 386 3.60 23.54 8.34
N GLY A 387 2.98 22.75 7.45
CA GLY A 387 3.21 21.30 7.36
C GLY A 387 2.52 20.46 8.43
N GLY A 388 1.65 21.04 9.28
CA GLY A 388 0.94 20.27 10.30
C GLY A 388 0.25 21.14 11.35
N GLN A 389 0.48 20.84 12.62
CA GLN A 389 -0.14 21.51 13.75
C GLN A 389 0.77 21.52 14.99
N MET A 390 0.64 22.55 15.80
CA MET A 390 1.21 22.63 17.14
C MET A 390 0.12 22.26 18.15
N VAL A 391 0.41 21.33 19.05
CA VAL A 391 -0.57 20.82 20.02
C VAL A 391 -0.02 20.84 21.43
N THR A 392 -0.91 21.08 22.39
CA THR A 392 -0.65 20.83 23.81
C THR A 392 -1.39 19.58 24.23
N LEU A 393 -0.65 18.55 24.64
CA LEU A 393 -1.18 17.23 25.00
C LEU A 393 -1.04 17.01 26.51
N ALA A 394 -2.15 16.73 27.19
CA ALA A 394 -2.13 16.34 28.59
C ALA A 394 -2.45 14.86 28.72
N THR A 395 -1.53 14.12 29.34
CA THR A 395 -1.74 12.72 29.74
C THR A 395 -1.87 12.64 31.25
N ALA A 396 -2.05 11.42 31.78
CA ALA A 396 -1.99 11.20 33.22
C ALA A 396 -0.59 11.43 33.82
N ALA A 397 0.45 11.44 32.99
CA ALA A 397 1.83 11.54 33.43
C ALA A 397 2.37 12.98 33.39
N ALA A 398 2.03 13.74 32.35
CA ALA A 398 2.51 15.11 32.16
C ALA A 398 1.63 15.92 31.19
N VAL A 399 1.91 17.23 31.12
CA VAL A 399 1.45 18.11 30.05
C VAL A 399 2.64 18.45 29.16
N TYR A 400 2.49 18.23 27.86
CA TYR A 400 3.48 18.51 26.83
C TYR A 400 2.97 19.67 26.01
N GLU A 401 3.63 20.82 26.16
CA GLU A 401 3.32 22.06 25.43
C GLU A 401 4.15 22.11 24.13
N ASP A 402 3.63 22.83 23.14
CA ASP A 402 4.31 23.11 21.87
C ASP A 402 4.87 21.85 21.15
N VAL A 403 4.07 20.77 21.10
CA VAL A 403 4.41 19.56 20.34
C VAL A 403 4.02 19.73 18.88
N PHE A 404 5.00 19.67 17.98
CA PHE A 404 4.74 19.71 16.54
C PHE A 404 4.34 18.33 16.01
N VAL A 405 3.16 18.25 15.40
CA VAL A 405 2.66 17.05 14.69
C VAL A 405 2.57 17.38 13.20
N PRO A 406 3.38 16.77 12.33
CA PRO A 406 3.47 17.07 10.90
C PRO A 406 2.32 16.45 10.08
N LEU A 407 1.10 16.48 10.62
CA LEU A 407 -0.11 15.98 9.97
C LEU A 407 -1.25 16.99 10.14
N HIS A 408 -2.12 17.05 9.15
CA HIS A 408 -3.28 17.94 9.14
C HIS A 408 -4.52 17.28 9.76
N GLY A 409 -5.47 18.12 10.18
CA GLY A 409 -6.75 17.70 10.74
C GLY A 409 -6.74 17.47 12.25
N GLN A 410 -7.81 17.91 12.91
CA GLN A 410 -7.97 17.79 14.36
C GLN A 410 -7.86 16.34 14.85
N TYR A 411 -8.41 15.38 14.11
CA TYR A 411 -8.37 13.96 14.46
C TYR A 411 -6.94 13.42 14.60
N GLN A 412 -5.95 14.02 13.92
CA GLN A 412 -4.55 13.63 14.09
C GLN A 412 -3.94 14.08 15.42
N ALA A 413 -4.43 15.18 16.03
CA ALA A 413 -4.05 15.55 17.39
C ALA A 413 -4.54 14.53 18.42
N HIS A 414 -5.75 14.01 18.21
CA HIS A 414 -6.33 12.96 19.05
C HIS A 414 -5.57 11.64 18.87
N ASN A 415 -5.23 11.26 17.63
CA ASN A 415 -4.35 10.11 17.39
C ASN A 415 -2.98 10.28 18.07
N ALA A 416 -2.40 11.49 18.03
CA ALA A 416 -1.13 11.81 18.69
C ALA A 416 -1.24 11.68 20.22
N LEU A 417 -2.35 12.14 20.81
CA LEU A 417 -2.62 11.98 22.25
C LEU A 417 -2.65 10.50 22.66
N LEU A 418 -3.34 9.66 21.89
CA LEU A 418 -3.40 8.21 22.16
C LEU A 418 -2.04 7.55 21.98
N ALA A 419 -1.31 7.93 20.94
CA ALA A 419 0.02 7.41 20.68
C ALA A 419 1.01 7.75 21.81
N LEU A 420 0.95 8.98 22.32
CA LEU A 420 1.75 9.43 23.45
C LEU A 420 1.43 8.65 24.71
N ALA A 421 0.14 8.50 25.04
CA ALA A 421 -0.29 7.73 26.21
C ALA A 421 0.09 6.24 26.12
N ALA A 422 0.00 5.65 24.92
CA ALA A 422 0.44 4.27 24.69
C ALA A 422 1.96 4.12 24.83
N ALA A 423 2.74 5.06 24.28
CA ALA A 423 4.19 5.07 24.47
C ALA A 423 4.58 5.24 25.94
N GLU A 424 3.91 6.13 26.70
CA GLU A 424 4.10 6.24 28.16
C GLU A 424 3.77 4.94 28.90
N ALA A 425 2.72 4.23 28.49
CA ALA A 425 2.31 2.96 29.09
C ALA A 425 3.40 1.87 28.93
N VAL A 426 4.10 1.84 27.79
CA VAL A 426 5.31 1.01 27.59
C VAL A 426 6.42 1.36 28.59
N PHE A 427 6.43 2.54 29.21
CA PHE A 427 7.37 2.89 30.28
C PHE A 427 6.75 2.89 31.68
N GLY A 428 5.63 2.17 31.87
CA GLY A 428 4.92 2.07 33.14
C GLY A 428 4.06 3.29 33.45
N GLY A 429 3.61 4.02 32.42
CA GLY A 429 2.81 5.24 32.54
C GLY A 429 3.60 6.45 33.03
N ARG A 430 4.93 6.47 32.82
CA ARG A 430 5.80 7.59 33.18
C ARG A 430 5.93 8.56 32.02
N ALA A 431 6.08 9.83 32.35
CA ALA A 431 6.30 10.88 31.36
C ALA A 431 7.58 10.60 30.56
N LEU A 432 7.49 10.77 29.25
CA LEU A 432 8.62 10.72 28.34
C LEU A 432 9.43 12.02 28.42
N PRO A 433 10.75 11.99 28.18
CA PRO A 433 11.52 13.22 28.06
C PRO A 433 10.97 14.11 26.93
N PRO A 434 10.84 15.44 27.11
CA PRO A 434 10.27 16.32 26.09
C PRO A 434 10.95 16.20 24.71
N LEU A 435 12.27 16.05 24.68
CA LEU A 435 13.04 15.88 23.45
C LEU A 435 12.70 14.57 22.70
N VAL A 436 12.34 13.50 23.43
CA VAL A 436 11.88 12.24 22.82
C VAL A 436 10.52 12.45 22.15
N VAL A 437 9.62 13.17 22.83
CA VAL A 437 8.29 13.48 22.29
C VAL A 437 8.40 14.36 21.05
N GLU A 438 9.21 15.42 21.11
CA GLU A 438 9.48 16.33 19.99
C GLU A 438 10.07 15.58 18.78
N ASN A 439 11.15 14.82 18.97
CA ASN A 439 11.79 14.08 17.89
C ASN A 439 10.89 12.97 17.33
N GLY A 440 10.19 12.26 18.21
CA GLY A 440 9.25 11.22 17.83
C GLY A 440 8.17 11.76 16.91
N PHE A 441 7.43 12.78 17.35
CA PHE A 441 6.37 13.37 16.54
C PHE A 441 6.87 14.08 15.28
N ALA A 442 8.00 14.80 15.34
CA ALA A 442 8.57 15.47 14.17
C ALA A 442 8.93 14.51 13.03
N SER A 443 9.22 13.25 13.34
CA SER A 443 9.53 12.20 12.35
C SER A 443 8.31 11.45 11.80
N VAL A 444 7.10 11.75 12.31
CA VAL A 444 5.88 11.05 11.90
C VAL A 444 5.52 11.37 10.45
N THR A 445 5.13 10.32 9.72
CA THR A 445 4.50 10.42 8.41
C THR A 445 3.25 9.56 8.40
N SER A 446 2.24 9.93 7.62
CA SER A 446 1.06 9.09 7.40
C SER A 446 0.57 9.24 5.94
N PRO A 447 1.22 8.55 4.98
CA PRO A 447 0.85 8.62 3.57
C PRO A 447 -0.64 8.35 3.34
N GLY A 448 -1.26 9.11 2.45
CA GLY A 448 -2.69 9.01 2.15
C GLY A 448 -3.62 9.50 3.28
N ARG A 449 -3.13 10.31 4.24
CA ARG A 449 -3.95 10.93 5.29
C ARG A 449 -3.84 12.46 5.20
N LEU A 450 -4.86 13.09 4.62
CA LEU A 450 -4.94 14.51 4.28
C LEU A 450 -3.59 15.06 3.75
N GLU A 451 -3.01 14.30 2.82
CA GLU A 451 -1.70 14.54 2.22
C GLU A 451 -1.84 15.59 1.10
N VAL A 452 -0.94 16.56 1.08
CA VAL A 452 -0.91 17.60 0.03
C VAL A 452 -0.02 17.13 -1.12
N LEU A 453 -0.62 16.79 -2.26
CA LEU A 453 0.11 16.34 -3.46
C LEU A 453 0.63 17.50 -4.31
N ARG A 454 -0.13 18.61 -4.34
CA ARG A 454 0.17 19.82 -5.11
C ARG A 454 -0.43 21.04 -4.42
N SER A 455 0.21 22.20 -4.53
CA SER A 455 -0.21 23.44 -3.86
C SER A 455 -0.89 24.47 -4.76
N SER A 456 -0.86 24.32 -6.09
CA SER A 456 -1.53 25.26 -7.01
C SER A 456 -1.97 24.57 -8.32
N PRO A 457 -3.29 24.29 -8.50
CA PRO A 457 -4.31 24.28 -7.44
C PRO A 457 -3.95 23.30 -6.33
N THR A 458 -4.53 23.50 -5.13
CA THR A 458 -4.34 22.58 -4.01
C THR A 458 -4.97 21.24 -4.35
N VAL A 459 -4.18 20.17 -4.42
CA VAL A 459 -4.67 18.80 -4.58
C VAL A 459 -4.37 18.04 -3.31
N LEU A 460 -5.42 17.61 -2.64
CA LEU A 460 -5.42 16.87 -1.39
C LEU A 460 -5.76 15.40 -1.65
N LEU A 461 -5.20 14.54 -0.82
CA LEU A 461 -5.38 13.10 -0.87
C LEU A 461 -5.75 12.57 0.51
N ASP A 462 -6.84 11.81 0.61
CA ASP A 462 -7.15 11.07 1.83
C ASP A 462 -7.76 9.70 1.53
N ALA A 463 -7.43 8.71 2.35
CA ALA A 463 -7.91 7.34 2.24
C ALA A 463 -9.19 7.04 3.05
N ALA A 464 -9.91 8.07 3.52
CA ALA A 464 -11.25 7.95 4.08
C ALA A 464 -12.18 7.25 3.09
N HIS A 465 -12.99 6.33 3.60
CA HIS A 465 -13.81 5.42 2.79
C HIS A 465 -15.06 4.93 3.53
N ASN A 466 -15.44 5.62 4.60
CA ASN A 466 -16.65 5.39 5.37
C ASN A 466 -17.19 6.75 5.89
N PRO A 467 -18.47 6.84 6.27
CA PRO A 467 -19.07 8.11 6.71
C PRO A 467 -18.33 8.74 7.90
N HIS A 468 -17.98 7.93 8.91
CA HIS A 468 -17.24 8.40 10.08
C HIS A 468 -15.87 9.02 9.72
N GLY A 469 -15.19 8.51 8.70
CA GLY A 469 -13.94 9.06 8.20
C GLY A 469 -14.17 10.39 7.47
N MET A 470 -15.23 10.48 6.67
CA MET A 470 -15.62 11.70 5.98
C MET A 470 -16.02 12.81 6.95
N GLU A 471 -16.74 12.48 8.02
CA GLU A 471 -17.16 13.42 9.08
C GLU A 471 -15.96 14.03 9.82
N ALA A 472 -14.85 13.30 9.92
CA ALA A 472 -13.60 13.81 10.46
C ALA A 472 -12.79 14.63 9.41
N LEU A 473 -12.82 14.19 8.15
CA LEU A 473 -12.04 14.76 7.05
C LEU A 473 -12.57 16.11 6.58
N VAL A 474 -13.88 16.23 6.37
CA VAL A 474 -14.51 17.44 5.81
C VAL A 474 -14.20 18.69 6.65
N PRO A 475 -14.44 18.71 7.97
CA PRO A 475 -14.08 19.85 8.81
C PRO A 475 -12.57 20.12 8.82
N ALA A 476 -11.74 19.07 8.72
CA ALA A 476 -10.29 19.22 8.68
C ALA A 476 -9.81 19.90 7.40
N VAL A 477 -10.42 19.62 6.25
CA VAL A 477 -10.12 20.27 4.97
C VAL A 477 -10.49 21.76 5.05
N GLU A 478 -11.69 22.06 5.53
CA GLU A 478 -12.18 23.44 5.71
C GLU A 478 -11.29 24.24 6.67
N GLU A 479 -11.00 23.68 7.85
CA GLU A 479 -10.16 24.30 8.87
C GLU A 479 -8.73 24.52 8.35
N THR A 480 -8.13 23.53 7.71
CA THR A 480 -6.69 23.56 7.40
C THR A 480 -6.39 24.48 6.22
N PHE A 481 -7.19 24.40 5.15
CA PHE A 481 -6.86 25.02 3.87
C PHE A 481 -7.68 26.28 3.56
N GLY A 482 -8.76 26.54 4.32
CA GLY A 482 -9.58 27.74 4.14
C GLY A 482 -10.15 27.88 2.72
N LEU A 483 -10.42 26.73 2.08
CA LEU A 483 -10.95 26.66 0.72
C LEU A 483 -12.37 27.25 0.71
N ARG A 484 -12.67 28.02 -0.34
CA ARG A 484 -14.03 28.51 -0.64
C ARG A 484 -14.78 27.58 -1.58
N HIS A 485 -14.05 26.92 -2.47
CA HIS A 485 -14.61 25.94 -3.39
C HIS A 485 -13.78 24.66 -3.32
N LEU A 486 -14.49 23.55 -3.17
CA LEU A 486 -13.92 22.21 -3.13
C LEU A 486 -14.57 21.36 -4.21
N VAL A 487 -13.76 20.70 -5.02
CA VAL A 487 -14.20 19.67 -5.96
C VAL A 487 -13.65 18.33 -5.50
N VAL A 488 -14.51 17.32 -5.43
CA VAL A 488 -14.12 15.99 -4.94
C VAL A 488 -13.94 15.04 -6.12
N VAL A 489 -12.82 14.33 -6.17
CA VAL A 489 -12.62 13.16 -7.03
C VAL A 489 -12.92 11.93 -6.17
N LEU A 490 -13.97 11.19 -6.52
CA LEU A 490 -14.55 10.14 -5.69
C LEU A 490 -14.51 8.79 -6.41
N GLY A 491 -13.94 7.80 -5.74
CA GLY A 491 -14.07 6.39 -6.09
C GLY A 491 -14.25 5.57 -4.82
N VAL A 492 -15.20 4.64 -4.81
CA VAL A 492 -15.62 3.92 -3.60
C VAL A 492 -15.64 2.41 -3.84
N MET A 493 -15.45 1.61 -2.80
CA MET A 493 -15.67 0.16 -2.87
C MET A 493 -17.16 -0.15 -2.72
N ALA A 494 -17.67 -1.13 -3.46
CA ALA A 494 -19.10 -1.48 -3.47
C ALA A 494 -19.63 -2.00 -2.12
N ASP A 495 -18.75 -2.46 -1.22
CA ASP A 495 -19.11 -2.92 0.13
C ASP A 495 -19.21 -1.80 1.18
N LYS A 496 -19.03 -0.52 0.77
CA LYS A 496 -19.07 0.64 1.67
C LYS A 496 -20.41 1.39 1.57
N ASP A 497 -20.69 2.19 2.60
CA ASP A 497 -21.86 3.05 2.68
C ASP A 497 -21.69 4.29 1.78
N VAL A 498 -22.00 4.10 0.50
CA VAL A 498 -21.89 5.14 -0.54
C VAL A 498 -22.81 6.33 -0.24
N GLU A 499 -24.06 6.07 0.16
CA GLU A 499 -25.04 7.11 0.47
C GLU A 499 -24.58 7.96 1.67
N GLY A 500 -24.10 7.33 2.73
CA GLY A 500 -23.56 8.03 3.90
C GLY A 500 -22.32 8.87 3.55
N ILE A 501 -21.41 8.36 2.71
CA ILE A 501 -20.26 9.14 2.23
C ILE A 501 -20.72 10.37 1.44
N LEU A 502 -21.61 10.19 0.46
CA LEU A 502 -22.12 11.28 -0.38
C LEU A 502 -22.86 12.32 0.46
N SER A 503 -23.65 11.89 1.44
CA SER A 503 -24.41 12.78 2.33
C SER A 503 -23.52 13.70 3.17
N VAL A 504 -22.34 13.22 3.58
CA VAL A 504 -21.36 14.05 4.31
C VAL A 504 -20.63 15.02 3.39
N LEU A 505 -20.38 14.61 2.14
CA LEU A 505 -19.67 15.42 1.14
C LEU A 505 -20.55 16.51 0.51
N GLU A 506 -21.85 16.26 0.34
CA GLU A 506 -22.80 17.16 -0.32
C GLU A 506 -22.77 18.61 0.17
N PRO A 507 -22.83 18.89 1.49
CA PRO A 507 -22.82 20.27 1.97
C PRO A 507 -21.44 20.93 1.89
N ALA A 508 -20.37 20.16 1.63
CA ALA A 508 -18.98 20.60 1.77
C ALA A 508 -18.24 20.79 0.44
N CYS A 509 -18.78 20.30 -0.67
CA CYS A 509 -18.15 20.42 -1.98
C CYS A 509 -19.12 20.82 -3.09
N GLU A 510 -18.62 21.52 -4.09
CA GLU A 510 -19.45 22.09 -5.16
C GLU A 510 -19.78 21.07 -6.25
N ALA A 511 -18.87 20.13 -6.48
CA ALA A 511 -19.04 19.07 -7.46
C ALA A 511 -18.27 17.81 -7.08
N VAL A 512 -18.76 16.68 -7.57
CA VAL A 512 -18.12 15.36 -7.45
C VAL A 512 -17.79 14.83 -8.84
N VAL A 513 -16.55 14.39 -9.00
CA VAL A 513 -16.06 13.68 -10.18
C VAL A 513 -15.89 12.21 -9.83
N CYS A 514 -16.81 11.37 -10.32
CA CYS A 514 -16.78 9.92 -10.11
C CYS A 514 -15.72 9.29 -11.03
N VAL A 515 -14.83 8.48 -10.46
CA VAL A 515 -13.74 7.80 -11.17
C VAL A 515 -13.77 6.29 -10.92
N PRO A 516 -13.31 5.46 -11.88
CA PRO A 516 -13.10 4.04 -11.62
C PRO A 516 -11.93 3.82 -10.65
N ILE A 517 -11.94 2.66 -9.99
CA ILE A 517 -10.81 2.11 -9.24
C ILE A 517 -10.48 0.76 -9.85
N ASP A 518 -9.19 0.42 -10.00
CA ASP A 518 -8.76 -0.86 -10.53
C ASP A 518 -8.95 -1.98 -9.49
N SER A 519 -10.22 -2.37 -9.30
CA SER A 519 -10.59 -3.45 -8.40
C SER A 519 -11.93 -4.04 -8.79
N PRO A 520 -12.09 -5.38 -8.81
CA PRO A 520 -13.40 -6.01 -8.99
C PRO A 520 -14.37 -5.73 -7.83
N ARG A 521 -13.89 -5.13 -6.74
CA ARG A 521 -14.70 -4.70 -5.58
C ARG A 521 -15.16 -3.26 -5.69
N ALA A 522 -14.65 -2.49 -6.63
CA ALA A 522 -15.07 -1.12 -6.82
C ALA A 522 -16.53 -1.08 -7.28
N ILE A 523 -17.26 -0.05 -6.86
CA ILE A 523 -18.52 0.27 -7.53
C ILE A 523 -18.21 0.71 -8.97
N ASP A 524 -19.07 0.34 -9.93
CA ASP A 524 -18.96 0.88 -11.28
C ASP A 524 -19.10 2.42 -11.23
N PRO A 525 -18.25 3.18 -11.93
CA PRO A 525 -18.29 4.64 -11.85
C PRO A 525 -19.59 5.23 -12.40
N GLU A 526 -20.29 4.56 -13.32
CA GLU A 526 -21.63 4.98 -13.78
C GLU A 526 -22.67 4.80 -12.68
N ASP A 527 -22.65 3.67 -11.97
CA ASP A 527 -23.54 3.40 -10.83
C ASP A 527 -23.27 4.39 -9.68
N LEU A 528 -22.01 4.69 -9.39
CA LEU A 528 -21.63 5.73 -8.42
C LEU A 528 -22.16 7.10 -8.84
N ALA A 529 -22.04 7.45 -10.13
CA ALA A 529 -22.57 8.71 -10.63
C ALA A 529 -24.10 8.78 -10.55
N VAL A 530 -24.82 7.68 -10.74
CA VAL A 530 -26.27 7.63 -10.53
C VAL A 530 -26.61 7.97 -9.07
N GLN A 531 -25.98 7.31 -8.10
CA GLN A 531 -26.22 7.59 -6.68
C GLN A 531 -25.80 9.02 -6.30
N ALA A 532 -24.67 9.49 -6.81
CA ALA A 532 -24.22 10.86 -6.59
C ALA A 532 -25.21 11.89 -7.13
N ARG A 533 -25.85 11.65 -8.29
CA ARG A 533 -26.85 12.57 -8.86
C ARG A 533 -28.13 12.65 -8.03
N GLU A 534 -28.51 11.59 -7.34
CA GLU A 534 -29.65 11.60 -6.41
C GLU A 534 -29.41 12.52 -5.22
N VAL A 535 -28.15 12.64 -4.77
CA VAL A 535 -27.75 13.45 -3.62
C VAL A 535 -27.37 14.89 -4.02
N PHE A 536 -26.55 15.05 -5.06
CA PHE A 536 -25.97 16.34 -5.47
C PHE A 536 -26.78 17.07 -6.56
N GLY A 537 -27.65 16.36 -7.28
CA GLY A 537 -28.29 16.83 -8.52
C GLY A 537 -27.43 16.61 -9.76
N GLU A 538 -28.07 16.61 -10.94
CA GLU A 538 -27.40 16.29 -12.22
C GLU A 538 -26.24 17.25 -12.57
N ASP A 539 -26.40 18.54 -12.26
CA ASP A 539 -25.44 19.58 -12.68
C ASP A 539 -24.11 19.56 -11.91
N ARG A 540 -24.05 18.85 -10.77
CA ARG A 540 -22.89 18.81 -9.86
C ARG A 540 -22.10 17.50 -9.93
N VAL A 541 -22.47 16.59 -10.82
CA VAL A 541 -21.85 15.26 -10.91
C VAL A 541 -21.24 15.04 -12.29
N VAL A 542 -19.96 14.70 -12.30
CA VAL A 542 -19.19 14.45 -13.51
C VAL A 542 -18.64 13.03 -13.48
N LEU A 543 -18.82 12.30 -14.58
CA LEU A 543 -18.25 10.97 -14.76
C LEU A 543 -16.92 11.05 -15.53
N ALA A 544 -15.86 10.43 -15.03
CA ALA A 544 -14.59 10.27 -15.73
C ALA A 544 -14.25 8.79 -15.95
N GLN A 545 -13.52 8.49 -17.02
CA GLN A 545 -13.15 7.12 -17.43
C GLN A 545 -11.82 6.65 -16.84
N SER A 546 -11.09 7.55 -16.18
CA SER A 546 -9.84 7.24 -15.47
C SER A 546 -9.60 8.24 -14.35
N LEU A 547 -8.72 7.88 -13.41
CA LEU A 547 -8.26 8.79 -12.37
C LEU A 547 -7.59 10.05 -12.95
N VAL A 548 -6.76 9.90 -13.98
CA VAL A 548 -6.07 11.02 -14.63
C VAL A 548 -7.08 12.02 -15.19
N GLU A 549 -8.05 11.53 -15.96
CA GLU A 549 -9.12 12.36 -16.49
C GLU A 549 -9.95 12.99 -15.36
N GLY A 550 -10.23 12.24 -14.29
CA GLY A 550 -10.99 12.73 -13.15
C GLY A 550 -10.30 13.90 -12.44
N VAL A 551 -8.99 13.81 -12.24
CA VAL A 551 -8.17 14.89 -11.67
C VAL A 551 -8.16 16.10 -12.61
N ASP A 552 -7.96 15.91 -13.90
CA ASP A 552 -7.94 17.01 -14.88
C ASP A 552 -9.28 17.76 -14.93
N ARG A 553 -10.39 17.02 -14.89
CA ARG A 553 -11.74 17.59 -14.84
C ARG A 553 -11.98 18.31 -13.52
N ALA A 554 -11.58 17.74 -12.39
CA ALA A 554 -11.74 18.38 -11.09
C ALA A 554 -10.93 19.68 -10.98
N VAL A 555 -9.70 19.69 -11.50
CA VAL A 555 -8.87 20.90 -11.59
C VAL A 555 -9.54 21.95 -12.47
N SER A 556 -10.04 21.56 -13.66
CA SER A 556 -10.72 22.49 -14.57
C SER A 556 -11.98 23.11 -13.94
N LEU A 557 -12.74 22.33 -13.17
CA LEU A 557 -13.90 22.82 -12.41
C LEU A 557 -13.46 23.77 -11.30
N ALA A 558 -12.41 23.42 -10.55
CA ALA A 558 -11.86 24.25 -9.49
C ALA A 558 -11.33 25.60 -10.00
N GLU A 559 -10.73 25.64 -11.18
CA GLU A 559 -10.25 26.87 -11.84
C GLU A 559 -11.39 27.72 -12.43
N GLY A 560 -12.56 27.13 -12.67
CA GLY A 560 -13.72 27.81 -13.25
C GLY A 560 -14.47 28.72 -12.28
N PHE A 561 -14.18 28.65 -10.97
CA PHE A 561 -14.79 29.52 -9.98
C PHE A 561 -14.15 30.92 -9.97
N ASP A 562 -14.95 31.98 -9.78
CA ASP A 562 -14.47 33.36 -9.63
C ASP A 562 -13.86 33.59 -8.23
N ALA A 563 -12.79 32.84 -7.95
CA ALA A 563 -12.05 32.87 -6.70
C ALA A 563 -10.54 32.80 -6.96
N PRO A 564 -9.70 33.35 -6.08
CA PRO A 564 -8.25 33.16 -6.18
C PRO A 564 -7.89 31.67 -6.15
N MET A 565 -6.94 31.23 -6.99
CA MET A 565 -6.46 29.83 -7.03
C MET A 565 -6.14 29.19 -5.65
N PRO A 566 -5.61 29.92 -4.64
CA PRO A 566 -5.39 29.35 -3.31
C PRO A 566 -6.68 29.06 -2.52
N ALA A 567 -7.82 29.60 -2.94
CA ALA A 567 -9.13 29.42 -2.33
C ALA A 567 -9.94 28.28 -2.98
N THR A 568 -9.37 27.59 -3.98
CA THR A 568 -9.98 26.47 -4.69
C THR A 568 -9.14 25.21 -4.47
N GLY A 569 -9.75 24.07 -4.22
CA GLY A 569 -9.02 22.82 -4.02
C GLY A 569 -9.73 21.61 -4.59
N VAL A 570 -8.93 20.57 -4.85
CA VAL A 570 -9.38 19.24 -5.26
C VAL A 570 -9.08 18.26 -4.13
N LEU A 571 -10.04 17.43 -3.75
CA LEU A 571 -9.87 16.34 -2.78
C LEU A 571 -10.09 14.99 -3.46
N ILE A 572 -9.06 14.15 -3.49
CA ILE A 572 -9.15 12.77 -3.96
C ILE A 572 -9.40 11.86 -2.75
N VAL A 573 -10.54 11.16 -2.73
CA VAL A 573 -10.99 10.40 -1.55
C VAL A 573 -11.95 9.26 -1.91
N GLY A 574 -12.18 8.34 -0.98
CA GLY A 574 -13.24 7.31 -1.04
C GLY A 574 -12.72 5.87 -0.95
N SER A 575 -11.42 5.67 -1.14
CA SER A 575 -10.77 4.36 -1.06
C SER A 575 -9.27 4.48 -0.79
N VAL A 576 -8.72 3.49 -0.08
CA VAL A 576 -7.26 3.38 0.08
C VAL A 576 -6.58 3.09 -1.27
N LEU A 577 -7.18 2.29 -2.15
CA LEU A 577 -6.63 1.98 -3.48
C LEU A 577 -6.58 3.23 -4.36
N LEU A 578 -7.66 4.01 -4.37
CA LEU A 578 -7.70 5.28 -5.09
C LEU A 578 -6.60 6.23 -4.56
N ALA A 579 -6.44 6.27 -3.23
CA ALA A 579 -5.42 7.11 -2.62
C ALA A 579 -4.00 6.69 -3.06
N ALA A 580 -3.75 5.38 -3.16
CA ALA A 580 -2.50 4.83 -3.66
C ALA A 580 -2.22 5.18 -5.13
N GLU A 581 -3.21 4.95 -6.00
CA GLU A 581 -3.12 5.26 -7.43
C GLU A 581 -2.84 6.75 -7.65
N ALA A 582 -3.54 7.63 -6.93
CA ALA A 582 -3.33 9.06 -6.99
C ALA A 582 -1.93 9.45 -6.50
N ARG A 583 -1.48 8.90 -5.37
CA ARG A 583 -0.13 9.19 -4.86
C ARG A 583 0.95 8.76 -5.86
N ALA A 584 0.80 7.60 -6.48
CA ALA A 584 1.72 7.12 -7.51
C ALA A 584 1.72 8.03 -8.76
N LEU A 585 0.54 8.50 -9.19
CA LEU A 585 0.39 9.44 -10.30
C LEU A 585 1.19 10.74 -10.07
N PHE A 586 1.11 11.30 -8.86
CA PHE A 586 1.79 12.56 -8.52
C PHE A 586 3.27 12.39 -8.15
N SER A 587 3.73 11.16 -7.87
CA SER A 587 5.13 10.85 -7.53
C SER A 587 6.01 10.58 -8.77
N ARG A 588 5.41 10.27 -9.93
CA ARG A 588 6.14 10.15 -11.20
C ARG A 588 6.54 11.54 -11.69
N ARG A 589 7.74 11.99 -11.32
CA ARG A 589 8.39 13.20 -11.88
C ARG A 589 9.69 12.84 -12.58
#